data_AF-A0AAW8PY87-F1
#
_entry.id   AF-A0AAW8PY87-F1
#
_cell.length_a   1.000
_cell.length_b   1.000
_cell.length_c   1.000
_cell.angle_alpha   90.00
_cell.angle_beta   90.00
_cell.angle_gamma   90.00
#
_symmetry.space_group_name_H-M   'P 1'
#
loop_
_entity.id
_entity.type
_entity.pdbx_description
1 polymer ?
#
loop_
_entity_poly.entity_id
_entity_poly.type
_entity_poly.pdbx_seq_one_letter_code
_entity_poly.pdbx_strand_id
1 'polypeptide(L)'
;MLDKDKELQDHQDARVKKIIEPQNAELGFSFDRWITEDSPTWQRLPIVQLRRYLGIECDYGMNFNSFDECWKDLEVLTLTDSFYDEDVGGFRNRVFGAVCMRRDNGQVFLEWAWVHPFWRNKGVLAGAWGEITERFEEGFFVRTPVSATMSGFLRKVGHTDSITNPSLFQMPNS
;
A
#
# COMPACT_ATOMS: atom_id res chain seq x y z
N MET A 1 -10.06 18.92 10.66
CA MET A 1 -11.25 19.14 9.80
C MET A 1 -10.87 19.47 8.35
N LEU A 2 -9.61 19.83 8.04
CA LEU A 2 -9.12 20.12 6.68
C LEU A 2 -8.74 18.90 5.81
N ASP A 3 -8.51 17.72 6.40
CA ASP A 3 -7.96 16.56 5.67
C ASP A 3 -8.98 15.85 4.75
N LYS A 4 -10.25 15.75 5.16
CA LYS A 4 -11.26 14.95 4.44
C LYS A 4 -11.64 15.56 3.09
N ASP A 5 -11.68 16.89 3.00
CA ASP A 5 -12.07 17.60 1.77
C ASP A 5 -10.97 17.47 0.71
N LYS A 6 -9.69 17.55 1.13
CA LYS A 6 -8.56 17.30 0.24
C LYS A 6 -8.52 15.86 -0.25
N GLU A 7 -8.72 14.89 0.65
CA GLU A 7 -8.75 13.47 0.33
C GLU A 7 -9.83 13.13 -0.71
N LEU A 8 -11.01 13.75 -0.57
CA LEU A 8 -12.12 13.59 -1.52
C LEU A 8 -11.80 14.23 -2.87
N GLN A 9 -11.18 15.41 -2.87
CA GLN A 9 -10.77 16.11 -4.08
C GLN A 9 -9.73 15.32 -4.88
N ASP A 10 -8.66 14.85 -4.22
CA ASP A 10 -7.60 14.05 -4.87
C ASP A 10 -8.17 12.77 -5.48
N HIS A 11 -9.13 12.13 -4.79
CA HIS A 11 -9.81 10.94 -5.30
C HIS A 11 -10.71 11.24 -6.51
N GLN A 12 -11.44 12.37 -6.47
CA GLN A 12 -12.25 12.80 -7.62
C GLN A 12 -11.38 13.14 -8.82
N ASP A 13 -10.25 13.80 -8.62
CA ASP A 13 -9.31 14.14 -9.68
C ASP A 13 -8.70 12.88 -10.32
N ALA A 14 -8.32 11.88 -9.53
CA ALA A 14 -7.89 10.60 -10.09
C ALA A 14 -9.00 9.85 -10.83
N ARG A 15 -10.25 9.89 -10.33
CA ARG A 15 -11.35 9.19 -10.98
C ARG A 15 -11.74 9.84 -12.31
N VAL A 16 -11.89 11.17 -12.30
CA VAL A 16 -12.45 11.99 -13.39
C VAL A 16 -11.37 12.46 -14.34
N LYS A 17 -10.31 13.10 -13.81
CA LYS A 17 -9.23 13.70 -14.61
C LYS A 17 -8.10 12.71 -14.92
N LYS A 18 -8.10 11.53 -14.29
CA LYS A 18 -7.02 10.52 -14.39
C LYS A 18 -5.67 11.05 -13.92
N ILE A 19 -5.67 12.03 -13.02
CA ILE A 19 -4.46 12.60 -12.42
C ILE A 19 -4.20 11.85 -11.12
N ILE A 20 -3.06 11.17 -11.04
CA ILE A 20 -2.60 10.45 -9.86
C ILE A 20 -1.35 11.17 -9.38
N GLU A 21 -1.34 11.60 -8.12
CA GLU A 21 -0.23 12.34 -7.53
C GLU A 21 0.38 11.55 -6.37
N PRO A 22 1.72 11.56 -6.22
CA PRO A 22 2.35 11.14 -4.98
C PRO A 22 1.85 11.98 -3.80
N GLN A 23 1.82 11.37 -2.62
CA GLN A 23 1.30 12.03 -1.43
C GLN A 23 2.46 12.61 -0.63
N ASN A 24 2.48 13.93 -0.49
CA ASN A 24 3.61 14.66 0.10
C ASN A 24 3.40 14.87 1.60
N ALA A 25 4.44 14.64 2.41
CA ALA A 25 4.46 15.01 3.82
C ALA A 25 4.57 16.55 3.97
N GLU A 26 4.19 17.07 5.12
CA GLU A 26 4.45 18.47 5.47
C GLU A 26 5.96 18.76 5.54
N LEU A 27 6.34 20.04 5.47
CA LEU A 27 7.74 20.43 5.52
C LEU A 27 8.37 20.00 6.86
N GLY A 28 9.51 19.30 6.80
CA GLY A 28 10.19 18.78 7.98
C GLY A 28 9.66 17.43 8.49
N PHE A 29 8.59 16.89 7.89
CA PHE A 29 8.07 15.57 8.23
C PHE A 29 8.50 14.52 7.19
N SER A 30 8.59 13.27 7.62
CA SER A 30 8.87 12.11 6.78
C SER A 30 7.96 10.95 7.16
N PHE A 31 7.51 10.19 6.16
CA PHE A 31 6.72 9.00 6.42
C PHE A 31 7.56 7.94 7.12
N ASP A 32 6.96 7.28 8.11
CA ASP A 32 7.54 6.10 8.72
C ASP A 32 7.63 4.98 7.70
N ARG A 33 8.65 4.13 7.88
CA ARG A 33 8.86 3.00 6.98
C ARG A 33 7.72 1.98 7.05
N TRP A 34 7.22 1.74 8.27
CA TRP A 34 6.07 0.89 8.54
C TRP A 34 4.98 1.70 9.23
N ILE A 35 3.81 1.77 8.59
CA ILE A 35 2.62 2.42 9.13
C ILE A 35 1.67 1.34 9.67
N THR A 36 1.17 1.51 10.88
CA THR A 36 0.24 0.61 11.58
C THR A 36 -0.99 1.37 12.06
N GLU A 37 -1.88 0.70 12.79
CA GLU A 37 -3.04 1.35 13.42
C GLU A 37 -2.66 2.45 14.43
N ASP A 38 -1.51 2.31 15.09
CA ASP A 38 -0.98 3.27 16.06
C ASP A 38 -0.33 4.51 15.39
N SER A 39 -0.12 4.47 14.07
CA SER A 39 0.50 5.58 13.36
C SER A 39 -0.42 6.81 13.30
N PRO A 40 0.16 8.03 13.36
CA PRO A 40 -0.61 9.26 13.25
C PRO A 40 -1.50 9.30 12.00
N THR A 41 -2.70 9.88 12.11
CA THR A 41 -3.68 9.96 11.02
C THR A 41 -3.11 10.58 9.75
N TRP A 42 -2.23 11.59 9.86
CA TRP A 42 -1.61 12.25 8.71
C TRP A 42 -0.77 11.30 7.85
N GLN A 43 -0.22 10.22 8.43
CA GLN A 43 0.51 9.18 7.70
C GLN A 43 -0.44 8.16 7.06
N ARG A 44 -1.51 7.81 7.78
CA ARG A 44 -2.51 6.84 7.35
C ARG A 44 -3.31 7.31 6.14
N LEU A 45 -3.64 8.61 6.07
CA LEU A 45 -4.46 9.20 5.01
C LEU A 45 -3.88 8.99 3.59
N PRO A 46 -2.60 9.29 3.32
CA PRO A 46 -1.94 8.95 2.07
C PRO A 46 -2.09 7.51 1.62
N ILE A 47 -2.02 6.55 2.55
CA ILE A 47 -2.15 5.12 2.23
C ILE A 47 -3.57 4.77 1.74
N VAL A 48 -4.59 5.36 2.36
CA VAL A 48 -5.99 5.22 1.89
C VAL A 48 -6.11 5.73 0.46
N GLN A 49 -5.46 6.85 0.15
CA GLN A 49 -5.46 7.40 -1.19
C GLN A 49 -4.75 6.50 -2.21
N LEU A 50 -3.59 5.92 -1.86
CA LEU A 50 -2.91 4.93 -2.71
C LEU A 50 -3.80 3.71 -2.98
N ARG A 51 -4.53 3.24 -1.97
CA ARG A 51 -5.46 2.11 -2.11
C ARG A 51 -6.62 2.43 -3.04
N ARG A 52 -7.07 3.69 -3.07
CA ARG A 52 -8.08 4.16 -4.03
C ARG A 52 -7.55 4.19 -5.46
N TYR A 53 -6.30 4.64 -5.65
CA TYR A 53 -5.65 4.58 -6.97
C TYR A 53 -5.55 3.15 -7.49
N LEU A 54 -5.18 2.20 -6.62
CA LEU A 54 -5.23 0.77 -6.94
C LEU A 54 -6.65 0.33 -7.34
N GLY A 55 -7.68 0.75 -6.60
CA GLY A 55 -9.08 0.42 -6.90
C GLY A 55 -9.51 0.93 -8.27
N ILE A 56 -9.11 2.15 -8.65
CA ILE A 56 -9.37 2.72 -9.98
C ILE A 56 -8.63 1.94 -11.08
N GLU A 57 -7.39 1.51 -10.83
CA GLU A 57 -6.54 0.86 -11.82
C GLU A 57 -6.90 -0.61 -12.07
N CYS A 58 -7.26 -1.35 -11.02
CA CYS A 58 -7.47 -2.80 -11.08
C CYS A 58 -8.94 -3.22 -10.98
N ASP A 59 -9.89 -2.26 -11.01
CA ASP A 59 -11.32 -2.49 -10.81
C ASP A 59 -11.62 -3.34 -9.56
N TYR A 60 -10.84 -3.09 -8.51
CA TYR A 60 -10.88 -3.87 -7.27
C TYR A 60 -11.79 -3.19 -6.26
N GLY A 61 -12.74 -3.95 -5.68
CA GLY A 61 -13.72 -3.44 -4.72
C GLY A 61 -13.11 -2.60 -3.59
N MET A 62 -13.82 -1.53 -3.22
CA MET A 62 -13.39 -0.51 -2.26
C MET A 62 -14.00 -0.77 -0.87
N ASN A 63 -13.20 -1.20 0.10
CA ASN A 63 -13.60 -1.22 1.53
C ASN A 63 -12.54 -0.60 2.47
N PHE A 64 -11.47 0.01 1.93
CA PHE A 64 -10.40 0.59 2.75
C PHE A 64 -10.62 2.09 2.95
N ASN A 65 -10.77 2.53 4.20
CA ASN A 65 -10.94 3.93 4.55
C ASN A 65 -10.03 4.29 5.75
N SER A 66 -10.07 5.56 6.18
CA SER A 66 -9.23 6.08 7.25
C SER A 66 -9.75 5.79 8.67
N PHE A 67 -10.85 5.05 8.83
CA PHE A 67 -11.38 4.68 10.14
C PHE A 67 -10.62 3.49 10.73
N ASP A 68 -10.46 3.48 12.06
CA ASP A 68 -9.56 2.57 12.77
C ASP A 68 -9.87 1.09 12.54
N GLU A 69 -11.14 0.71 12.34
CA GLU A 69 -11.53 -0.68 12.07
C GLU A 69 -10.86 -1.28 10.82
N CYS A 70 -10.56 -0.47 9.80
CA CYS A 70 -9.89 -0.95 8.58
C CYS A 70 -8.39 -1.20 8.80
N TRP A 71 -7.78 -0.56 9.80
CA TRP A 71 -6.35 -0.61 10.11
C TRP A 71 -5.97 -1.73 11.07
N LYS A 72 -6.96 -2.34 11.73
CA LYS A 72 -6.72 -3.47 12.61
C LYS A 72 -5.97 -4.59 11.88
N ASP A 73 -4.94 -5.09 12.53
CA ASP A 73 -4.06 -6.17 12.04
C ASP A 73 -3.34 -5.84 10.72
N LEU A 74 -3.19 -4.55 10.38
CA LEU A 74 -2.46 -4.10 9.20
C LEU A 74 -1.09 -3.53 9.53
N GLU A 75 -0.12 -3.92 8.71
CA GLU A 75 1.22 -3.32 8.64
C GLU A 75 1.48 -2.90 7.19
N VAL A 76 1.78 -1.62 6.98
CA VAL A 76 1.97 -1.04 5.64
C VAL A 76 3.40 -0.57 5.47
N LEU A 77 4.15 -1.20 4.57
CA LEU A 77 5.46 -0.75 4.14
C LEU A 77 5.32 0.42 3.17
N THR A 78 5.91 1.56 3.49
CA THR A 78 5.88 2.75 2.64
C THR A 78 7.03 2.76 1.63
N LEU A 79 6.73 3.11 0.38
CA LEU A 79 7.72 3.37 -0.65
C LEU A 79 7.82 4.89 -0.82
N THR A 80 8.93 5.46 -0.35
CA THR A 80 9.10 6.90 -0.20
C THR A 80 10.28 7.42 -1.00
N ASP A 81 10.21 8.69 -1.36
CA ASP A 81 11.26 9.45 -2.04
C ASP A 81 11.34 10.84 -1.42
N SER A 82 12.48 11.49 -1.55
CA SER A 82 12.69 12.87 -1.10
C SER A 82 12.93 13.77 -2.30
N PHE A 83 12.27 14.91 -2.32
CA PHE A 83 12.38 15.88 -3.41
C PHE A 83 12.50 17.30 -2.86
N TYR A 84 13.12 18.19 -3.64
CA TYR A 84 13.13 19.61 -3.32
C TYR A 84 11.84 20.24 -3.84
N ASP A 85 11.10 20.90 -2.95
CA ASP A 85 9.86 21.61 -3.26
C ASP A 85 10.18 23.11 -3.31
N GLU A 86 10.10 23.67 -4.51
CA GLU A 86 10.41 25.08 -4.77
C GLU A 86 9.38 26.02 -4.14
N ASP A 87 8.11 25.60 -4.03
CA ASP A 87 7.02 26.44 -3.53
C ASP A 87 7.19 26.73 -2.03
N VAL A 88 7.75 25.78 -1.29
CA VAL A 88 8.03 25.92 0.15
C VAL A 88 9.51 26.10 0.47
N GLY A 89 10.38 26.08 -0.54
CA GLY A 89 11.82 26.31 -0.40
C GLY A 89 12.54 25.27 0.46
N GLY A 90 12.22 23.98 0.31
CA GLY A 90 12.83 22.95 1.14
C GLY A 90 12.61 21.51 0.66
N PHE A 91 13.33 20.58 1.28
CA PHE A 91 13.15 19.15 1.00
C PHE A 91 11.90 18.61 1.68
N ARG A 92 11.11 17.85 0.94
CA ARG A 92 9.93 17.13 1.43
C ARG A 92 10.06 15.65 1.12
N ASN A 93 9.52 14.84 2.02
CA ASN A 93 9.31 13.43 1.76
C ASN A 93 7.95 13.21 1.11
N ARG A 94 7.85 12.22 0.23
CA ARG A 94 6.58 11.77 -0.36
C ARG A 94 6.49 10.27 -0.34
N VAL A 95 5.27 9.75 -0.17
CA VAL A 95 4.96 8.35 -0.40
C VAL A 95 4.40 8.19 -1.81
N PHE A 96 5.05 7.35 -2.61
CA PHE A 96 4.67 7.05 -4.00
C PHE A 96 4.19 5.61 -4.16
N GLY A 97 4.23 4.80 -3.11
CA GLY A 97 3.76 3.43 -3.18
C GLY A 97 3.68 2.82 -1.79
N ALA A 98 3.01 1.68 -1.71
CA ALA A 98 2.85 0.97 -0.46
C ALA A 98 2.66 -0.53 -0.71
N VAL A 99 3.08 -1.33 0.27
CA VAL A 99 2.78 -2.76 0.36
C VAL A 99 2.04 -2.99 1.66
N CYS A 100 0.86 -3.58 1.59
CA CYS A 100 -0.01 -3.82 2.73
C CYS A 100 0.01 -5.30 3.11
N MET A 101 0.33 -5.54 4.37
CA MET A 101 0.42 -6.85 4.99
C MET A 101 -0.68 -6.94 6.04
N ARG A 102 -1.46 -8.02 6.02
CA ARG A 102 -2.53 -8.28 6.99
C ARG A 102 -2.22 -9.53 7.79
N ARG A 103 -2.40 -9.46 9.11
CA ARG A 103 -2.47 -10.65 9.97
C ARG A 103 -3.92 -11.11 10.07
N ASP A 104 -4.14 -12.40 9.85
CA ASP A 104 -5.46 -13.04 9.89
C ASP A 104 -5.29 -14.46 10.43
N ASN A 105 -5.95 -14.78 11.54
CA ASN A 105 -5.87 -16.07 12.23
C ASN A 105 -4.43 -16.59 12.45
N GLY A 106 -3.51 -15.69 12.81
CA GLY A 106 -2.10 -16.03 13.06
C GLY A 106 -1.23 -16.17 11.80
N GLN A 107 -1.79 -15.96 10.61
CA GLN A 107 -1.05 -15.99 9.35
C GLN A 107 -0.89 -14.59 8.76
N VAL A 108 0.20 -14.35 8.04
CA VAL A 108 0.47 -13.06 7.37
C VAL A 108 0.14 -13.18 5.88
N PHE A 109 -0.54 -12.16 5.36
CA PHE A 109 -0.90 -12.08 3.95
C PHE A 109 -0.46 -10.75 3.34
N LEU A 110 0.21 -10.79 2.19
CA LEU A 110 0.30 -9.64 1.29
C LEU A 110 -1.09 -9.41 0.71
N GLU A 111 -1.77 -8.37 1.18
CA GLU A 111 -3.13 -8.04 0.77
C GLU A 111 -3.14 -7.25 -0.54
N TRP A 112 -2.26 -6.27 -0.65
CA TRP A 112 -2.05 -5.52 -1.89
C TRP A 112 -0.68 -4.86 -1.91
N ALA A 113 -0.19 -4.58 -3.12
CA ALA A 113 0.93 -3.68 -3.33
C ALA A 113 0.58 -2.74 -4.48
N TRP A 114 0.90 -1.46 -4.31
CA TRP A 114 0.73 -0.48 -5.37
C TRP A 114 1.94 0.43 -5.43
N VAL A 115 2.40 0.69 -6.66
CA VAL A 115 3.51 1.59 -6.96
C VAL A 115 3.01 2.60 -7.97
N HIS A 116 3.25 3.88 -7.70
CA HIS A 116 2.93 4.95 -8.62
C HIS A 116 3.52 4.69 -10.01
N PRO A 117 2.77 4.89 -11.11
CA PRO A 117 3.23 4.58 -12.46
C PRO A 117 4.64 5.08 -12.81
N PHE A 118 4.96 6.34 -12.49
CA PHE A 118 6.31 6.91 -12.71
C PHE A 118 7.46 6.25 -11.93
N TRP A 119 7.18 5.47 -10.89
CA TRP A 119 8.19 4.75 -10.10
C TRP A 119 8.27 3.25 -10.43
N ARG A 120 7.41 2.76 -11.35
CA ARG A 120 7.45 1.36 -11.79
C ARG A 120 8.71 1.06 -12.59
N ASN A 121 9.10 -0.22 -12.62
CA ASN A 121 10.28 -0.73 -13.33
C ASN A 121 11.63 -0.14 -12.88
N LYS A 122 11.67 0.63 -11.78
CA LYS A 122 12.90 1.17 -11.17
C LYS A 122 13.46 0.28 -10.05
N GLY A 123 12.97 -0.95 -9.92
CA GLY A 123 13.41 -1.87 -8.86
C GLY A 123 12.92 -1.55 -7.45
N VAL A 124 12.09 -0.52 -7.25
CA VAL A 124 11.64 -0.06 -5.92
C VAL A 124 11.00 -1.16 -5.07
N LEU A 125 10.08 -1.95 -5.64
CA LEU A 125 9.43 -3.05 -4.93
C LEU A 125 10.39 -4.23 -4.70
N ALA A 126 11.31 -4.48 -5.63
CA ALA A 126 12.31 -5.53 -5.48
C ALA A 126 13.32 -5.19 -4.37
N GLY A 127 13.72 -3.92 -4.26
CA GLY A 127 14.57 -3.44 -3.17
C GLY A 127 13.87 -3.49 -1.81
N ALA A 128 12.57 -3.22 -1.77
CA ALA A 128 11.75 -3.37 -0.57
C ALA A 128 11.45 -4.83 -0.20
N TRP A 129 11.56 -5.77 -1.14
CA TRP A 129 11.17 -7.17 -0.92
C TRP A 129 11.98 -7.87 0.16
N GLY A 130 13.30 -7.60 0.21
CA GLY A 130 14.18 -8.16 1.25
C GLY A 130 13.72 -7.80 2.67
N GLU A 131 13.31 -6.54 2.86
CA GLU A 131 12.79 -6.04 4.13
C GLU A 131 11.46 -6.72 4.50
N ILE A 132 10.59 -7.00 3.52
CA ILE A 132 9.34 -7.73 3.77
C ILE A 132 9.68 -9.16 4.23
N THR A 133 10.58 -9.85 3.54
CA THR A 133 10.96 -11.22 3.90
C THR A 133 11.67 -11.31 5.25
N GLU A 134 12.47 -10.30 5.61
CA GLU A 134 13.11 -10.20 6.93
C GLU A 134 12.10 -9.87 8.02
N ARG A 135 11.13 -8.99 7.77
CA ARG A 135 10.11 -8.68 8.79
C ARG A 135 9.16 -9.85 9.08
N PHE A 136 8.92 -10.70 8.09
CA PHE A 136 8.02 -11.85 8.18
C PHE A 136 8.79 -13.15 7.92
N GLU A 137 9.82 -13.42 8.74
CA GLU A 137 10.74 -14.56 8.58
C GLU A 137 10.04 -15.92 8.55
N GLU A 138 8.93 -16.06 9.29
CA GLU A 138 8.08 -17.26 9.28
C GLU A 138 7.36 -17.49 7.94
N GLY A 139 7.44 -16.52 7.04
CA GLY A 139 6.79 -16.51 5.74
C GLY A 139 5.47 -15.73 5.75
N PHE A 140 4.96 -15.50 4.55
CA PHE A 140 3.66 -14.89 4.31
C PHE A 140 3.05 -15.47 3.03
N PHE A 141 1.73 -15.34 2.91
CA PHE A 141 0.96 -15.74 1.74
C PHE A 141 0.61 -14.54 0.88
N VAL A 142 0.31 -14.75 -0.40
CA VAL A 142 -0.21 -13.67 -1.26
C VAL A 142 -1.71 -13.84 -1.41
N ARG A 143 -2.46 -12.80 -1.08
CA ARG A 143 -3.93 -12.83 -1.17
C ARG A 143 -4.36 -12.82 -2.64
N THR A 144 -5.24 -13.74 -2.99
CA THR A 144 -5.85 -13.81 -4.32
C THR A 144 -7.10 -12.91 -4.42
N PRO A 145 -7.46 -12.40 -5.61
CA PRO A 145 -6.80 -12.63 -6.91
C PRO A 145 -5.50 -11.84 -7.07
N VAL A 146 -4.55 -12.40 -7.83
CA VAL A 146 -3.25 -11.78 -8.11
C VAL A 146 -3.23 -11.21 -9.53
N SER A 147 -2.82 -9.95 -9.68
CA SER A 147 -2.71 -9.31 -11.01
C SER A 147 -1.58 -9.91 -11.84
N ALA A 148 -1.67 -9.83 -13.17
CA ALA A 148 -0.62 -10.34 -14.07
C ALA A 148 0.77 -9.73 -13.77
N THR A 149 0.80 -8.43 -13.43
CA THR A 149 2.01 -7.71 -13.01
C THR A 149 2.58 -8.29 -11.72
N MET A 150 1.74 -8.52 -10.71
CA MET A 150 2.18 -9.10 -9.45
C MET A 150 2.66 -10.55 -9.65
N SER A 151 1.96 -11.36 -10.44
CA SER A 151 2.40 -12.73 -10.77
C SER A 151 3.76 -12.76 -11.46
N GLY A 152 4.03 -11.79 -12.36
CA GLY A 152 5.35 -11.63 -12.97
C GLY A 152 6.43 -11.23 -11.96
N PHE A 153 6.10 -10.34 -11.04
CA PHE A 153 7.01 -9.92 -9.96
C PHE A 153 7.34 -11.08 -9.01
N LEU A 154 6.33 -11.80 -8.52
CA LEU A 154 6.49 -12.92 -7.59
C LEU A 154 7.40 -14.02 -8.16
N ARG A 155 7.22 -14.36 -9.44
CA ARG A 155 8.13 -15.30 -10.14
C ARG A 155 9.56 -14.79 -10.19
N LYS A 156 9.76 -13.48 -10.41
CA LYS A 156 11.10 -12.87 -10.45
C LYS A 156 11.81 -12.92 -9.10
N VAL A 157 11.07 -12.77 -8.00
CA VAL A 157 11.63 -12.80 -6.63
C VAL A 157 11.61 -14.20 -6.01
N GLY A 158 11.23 -15.23 -6.77
CA GLY A 158 11.22 -16.62 -6.30
C GLY A 158 10.12 -16.96 -5.30
N HIS A 159 9.02 -16.18 -5.26
CA HIS A 159 7.91 -16.38 -4.33
C HIS A 159 6.73 -17.08 -5.04
N THR A 160 6.88 -18.37 -5.34
CA THR A 160 5.91 -19.14 -6.16
C THR A 160 4.94 -20.01 -5.37
N ASP A 161 5.21 -20.31 -4.10
CA ASP A 161 4.58 -21.48 -3.44
C ASP A 161 3.42 -21.12 -2.50
N SER A 162 3.11 -19.83 -2.32
CA SER A 162 2.20 -19.35 -1.26
C SER A 162 0.94 -18.65 -1.76
N ILE A 163 0.50 -18.92 -3.00
CA ILE A 163 -0.76 -18.38 -3.54
C ILE A 163 -1.93 -19.22 -3.00
N THR A 164 -2.38 -18.94 -1.78
CA THR A 164 -3.51 -19.66 -1.19
C THR A 164 -4.83 -19.21 -1.83
N ASN A 165 -5.58 -20.18 -2.37
CA ASN A 165 -6.97 -20.02 -2.74
C ASN A 165 -7.83 -20.02 -1.45
N PRO A 166 -8.57 -18.95 -1.11
CA PRO A 166 -9.39 -18.86 0.11
C PRO A 166 -10.46 -19.96 0.21
N SER A 167 -10.79 -20.65 -0.89
CA SER A 167 -11.76 -21.75 -0.89
C SER A 167 -11.30 -23.03 -0.16
N LEU A 168 -10.02 -23.12 0.25
CA LEU A 168 -9.53 -24.26 1.04
C LEU A 168 -9.77 -24.14 2.56
N PHE A 169 -10.36 -23.03 3.03
CA PHE A 169 -10.64 -22.80 4.46
C PHE A 169 -12.13 -22.78 4.81
N GLN A 170 -13.02 -23.31 3.96
CA GLN A 170 -14.36 -23.66 4.42
C GLN A 170 -14.24 -24.80 5.44
N MET A 171 -14.24 -24.45 6.72
CA MET A 171 -14.43 -25.44 7.79
C MET A 171 -15.76 -26.17 7.55
N PRO A 172 -15.82 -27.49 7.81
CA PRO A 172 -17.11 -28.18 7.81
C PRO A 172 -17.98 -27.54 8.89
N ASN A 173 -19.19 -27.12 8.51
CA ASN A 173 -20.22 -26.74 9.46
C ASN A 173 -20.43 -27.91 10.44
N SER A 174 -19.98 -27.73 11.67
CA SER A 174 -20.33 -28.58 12.81
C SER A 174 -21.54 -27.99 13.54
#